data_AF-A0A7M3ZQ47-F1
#
_entry.id   AF-A0A7M3ZQ47-F1
#
_cell.length_a   1.000
_cell.length_b   1.000
_cell.length_c   1.000
_cell.angle_alpha   90.00
_cell.angle_beta   90.00
_cell.angle_gamma   90.00
#
_symmetry.space_group_name_H-M   'P 1'
#
loop_
_entity.id
_entity.type
_entity.pdbx_description
1 polymer ?
#
loop_
_entity_poly.entity_id
_entity_poly.type
_entity_poly.pdbx_seq_one_letter_code
_entity_poly.pdbx_strand_id
1 'polypeptide(L)'
;LLDESEEDMERALSFAGDVEIVRKDALEAVEAAESIAPIAKRPRKAFNMGEREVSLGSLREGELLFRQAKKRASEIVLWWEKAETAVLEATRALDGKQGAGVKHLRELLADANTNLQQERPKEAYDFASVIPQQIEADEDALGRASTALEEARRTVTQSDGLDTSEMEARLEQATEALASGNASQAIGLADGVVRTVERERAAMDDVLRALKQKKKLIKRFEGRDDQDDWAARMQAIVKAADDRVWSHAGML
;
A
#
# COMPACT_ATOMS: atom_id res chain seq x y z
N LEU A 1 0.20 -57.47 43.33
CA LEU A 1 0.19 -57.96 41.94
C LEU A 1 -1.21 -57.99 41.35
N LEU A 2 -2.21 -58.59 42.03
CA LEU A 2 -3.62 -58.46 41.63
C LEU A 2 -4.14 -57.03 41.84
N ASP A 3 -3.95 -56.46 43.04
CA ASP A 3 -4.38 -55.08 43.35
C ASP A 3 -3.78 -54.03 42.40
N GLU A 4 -2.50 -54.16 42.07
CA GLU A 4 -1.80 -53.27 41.12
C GLU A 4 -2.35 -53.39 39.69
N SER A 5 -2.77 -54.61 39.29
CA SER A 5 -3.40 -54.84 37.99
C SER A 5 -4.83 -54.28 37.95
N GLU A 6 -5.56 -54.33 39.07
CA GLU A 6 -6.90 -53.74 39.21
C GLU A 6 -6.84 -52.21 39.12
N GLU A 7 -5.90 -51.57 39.83
CA GLU A 7 -5.67 -50.12 39.74
C GLU A 7 -5.28 -49.68 38.32
N ASP A 8 -4.46 -50.46 37.61
CA ASP A 8 -4.11 -50.18 36.21
C ASP A 8 -5.30 -50.29 35.26
N MET A 9 -6.18 -51.28 35.48
CA MET A 9 -7.42 -51.42 34.71
C MET A 9 -8.39 -50.27 34.97
N GLU A 10 -8.56 -49.84 36.23
CA GLU A 10 -9.40 -48.69 36.57
C GLU A 10 -8.90 -47.39 35.93
N ARG A 11 -7.58 -47.15 35.96
CA ARG A 11 -6.95 -46.00 35.28
C ARG A 11 -7.18 -46.03 33.77
N ALA A 12 -7.04 -47.20 33.15
CA ALA A 12 -7.28 -47.36 31.72
C ALA A 12 -8.76 -47.11 31.34
N LEU A 13 -9.70 -47.60 32.15
CA LEU A 13 -11.14 -47.38 31.95
C LEU A 13 -11.51 -45.89 32.12
N SER A 14 -10.97 -45.23 33.14
CA SER A 14 -11.16 -43.79 33.34
C SER A 14 -10.65 -43.00 32.13
N PHE A 15 -9.45 -43.33 31.64
CA PHE A 15 -8.87 -42.65 30.49
C PHE A 15 -9.68 -42.88 29.21
N ALA A 16 -10.17 -44.10 28.98
CA ALA A 16 -11.06 -44.37 27.85
C ALA A 16 -12.35 -43.53 27.90
N GLY A 17 -12.90 -43.31 29.10
CA GLY A 17 -14.03 -42.40 29.32
C GLY A 17 -13.71 -40.94 28.93
N ASP A 18 -12.55 -40.43 29.35
CA ASP A 18 -12.09 -39.08 28.98
C ASP A 18 -11.90 -38.93 27.47
N VAL A 19 -11.35 -39.96 26.81
CA VAL A 19 -11.17 -39.98 25.35
C VAL A 19 -12.52 -39.92 24.63
N GLU A 20 -13.55 -40.62 25.11
CA GLU A 20 -14.89 -40.58 24.51
C GLU A 20 -15.55 -39.20 24.63
N ILE A 21 -15.30 -38.48 25.73
CA ILE A 21 -15.77 -37.09 25.88
C ILE A 21 -15.10 -36.20 24.82
N VAL A 22 -13.77 -36.28 24.70
CA VAL A 22 -13.00 -35.50 23.71
C VAL A 22 -13.43 -35.84 22.28
N ARG A 23 -13.73 -37.12 22.00
CA ARG A 23 -14.22 -37.60 20.71
C ARG A 23 -15.56 -36.95 20.35
N LYS A 24 -16.55 -36.96 21.25
CA LYS A 24 -17.87 -36.36 21.01
C LYS A 24 -17.76 -34.86 20.74
N ASP A 25 -17.02 -34.15 21.59
CA ASP A 25 -16.70 -32.72 21.42
C ASP A 25 -16.06 -32.41 20.07
N ALA A 26 -15.12 -33.25 19.62
CA ALA A 26 -14.45 -33.09 18.35
C ALA A 26 -15.40 -33.35 17.18
N LEU A 27 -16.27 -34.36 17.29
CA LEU A 27 -17.26 -34.69 16.27
C LEU A 27 -18.24 -33.52 16.05
N GLU A 28 -18.80 -32.97 17.13
CA GLU A 28 -19.71 -31.82 17.07
C GLU A 28 -19.05 -30.62 16.38
N ALA A 29 -17.79 -30.31 16.73
CA ALA A 29 -17.04 -29.24 16.09
C ALA A 29 -16.81 -29.51 14.60
N VAL A 30 -16.45 -30.75 14.23
CA VAL A 30 -16.22 -31.14 12.83
C VAL A 30 -17.50 -31.03 12.01
N GLU A 31 -18.64 -31.49 12.53
CA GLU A 31 -19.94 -31.38 11.86
C GLU A 31 -20.36 -29.91 11.67
N ALA A 32 -20.11 -29.06 12.67
CA ALA A 32 -20.32 -27.62 12.54
C ALA A 32 -19.40 -26.98 11.50
N ALA A 33 -18.14 -27.41 11.40
CA ALA A 33 -17.23 -26.93 10.36
C ALA A 33 -17.65 -27.38 8.96
N GLU A 34 -18.15 -28.61 8.81
CA GLU A 34 -18.62 -29.17 7.54
C GLU A 34 -19.90 -28.50 7.02
N SER A 35 -20.76 -28.00 7.90
CA SER A 35 -21.96 -27.26 7.50
C SER A 35 -21.62 -25.86 6.96
N ILE A 36 -20.56 -25.23 7.49
CA ILE A 36 -20.06 -23.92 7.03
C ILE A 36 -19.20 -24.07 5.78
N ALA A 37 -18.25 -25.01 5.79
CA ALA A 37 -17.26 -25.20 4.73
C ALA A 37 -17.22 -26.67 4.27
N PRO A 38 -18.18 -27.12 3.42
CA PRO A 38 -18.24 -28.51 2.96
C PRO A 38 -16.98 -28.96 2.22
N ILE A 39 -16.22 -28.04 1.66
CA ILE A 39 -14.98 -28.33 0.93
C ILE A 39 -13.77 -28.53 1.85
N ALA A 40 -13.81 -28.07 3.10
CA ALA A 40 -12.73 -28.26 4.06
C ALA A 40 -12.76 -29.69 4.62
N LYS A 41 -11.69 -30.46 4.40
CA LYS A 41 -11.64 -31.90 4.72
C LYS A 41 -10.62 -32.24 5.81
N ARG A 42 -9.69 -31.36 6.19
CA ARG A 42 -8.64 -31.70 7.17
C ARG A 42 -9.18 -31.97 8.58
N PRO A 43 -10.23 -31.31 9.10
CA PRO A 43 -10.81 -31.67 10.40
C PRO A 43 -11.35 -33.10 10.40
N ARG A 44 -12.18 -33.45 9.41
CA ARG A 44 -12.76 -34.80 9.27
C ARG A 44 -11.70 -35.87 9.07
N LYS A 45 -10.67 -35.60 8.27
CA LYS A 45 -9.53 -36.53 8.10
C LYS A 45 -8.82 -36.80 9.42
N ALA A 46 -8.53 -35.77 10.22
CA ALA A 46 -7.91 -35.93 11.53
C ALA A 46 -8.81 -36.72 12.50
N PHE A 47 -10.12 -36.43 12.49
CA PHE A 47 -11.09 -37.17 13.29
C PHE A 47 -11.13 -38.66 12.95
N ASN A 48 -11.24 -39.00 11.66
CA ASN A 48 -11.29 -40.39 11.21
C ASN A 48 -9.99 -41.15 11.50
N MET A 49 -8.83 -40.47 11.47
CA MET A 49 -7.58 -41.06 11.92
C MET A 49 -7.62 -41.35 13.42
N GLY A 50 -8.19 -40.45 14.23
CA GLY A 50 -8.37 -40.67 15.66
C GLY A 50 -9.23 -41.90 15.96
N GLU A 51 -10.35 -42.06 15.26
CA GLU A 51 -11.20 -43.27 15.37
C GLU A 51 -10.41 -44.55 15.07
N ARG A 52 -9.56 -44.50 14.04
CA ARG A 52 -8.72 -45.64 13.66
C ARG A 52 -7.71 -45.98 14.76
N GLU A 53 -7.00 -45.01 15.31
CA GLU A 53 -6.01 -45.26 16.36
C GLU A 53 -6.66 -45.81 17.64
N VAL A 54 -7.83 -45.27 18.04
CA VAL A 54 -8.61 -45.82 19.15
C VAL A 54 -8.99 -47.27 18.88
N SER A 55 -9.44 -47.61 17.66
CA SER A 55 -9.79 -48.99 17.29
C SER A 55 -8.61 -49.96 17.31
N LEU A 56 -7.38 -49.43 17.13
CA LEU A 56 -6.13 -50.19 17.19
C LEU A 56 -5.55 -50.30 18.61
N GLY A 57 -6.21 -49.68 19.60
CA GLY A 57 -5.81 -49.68 21.02
C GLY A 57 -4.94 -48.49 21.43
N SER A 58 -4.59 -47.59 20.51
CA SER A 58 -3.79 -46.40 20.77
C SER A 58 -4.66 -45.23 21.26
N LEU A 59 -5.19 -45.33 22.48
CA LEU A 59 -6.08 -44.31 23.07
C LEU A 59 -5.46 -42.90 23.11
N ARG A 60 -4.17 -42.81 23.45
CA ARG A 60 -3.46 -41.52 23.57
C ARG A 60 -3.27 -40.83 22.22
N GLU A 61 -2.94 -41.58 21.19
CA GLU A 61 -2.75 -41.05 19.83
C GLU A 61 -4.10 -40.62 19.24
N GLY A 62 -5.15 -41.42 19.49
CA GLY A 62 -6.53 -41.07 19.16
C GLY A 62 -6.99 -39.76 19.80
N GLU A 63 -6.79 -39.59 21.11
CA GLU A 63 -7.10 -38.35 21.83
C GLU A 63 -6.44 -37.12 21.21
N LEU A 64 -5.14 -37.21 20.89
CA LEU A 64 -4.39 -36.12 20.27
C LEU A 64 -4.96 -35.73 18.91
N LEU A 65 -5.35 -36.72 18.11
CA LEU A 65 -5.99 -36.52 16.80
C LEU A 65 -7.38 -35.87 16.93
N PHE A 66 -8.19 -36.27 17.92
CA PHE A 66 -9.48 -35.61 18.21
C PHE A 66 -9.29 -34.15 18.62
N ARG A 67 -8.33 -33.85 19.50
CA ARG A 67 -7.99 -32.45 19.87
C ARG A 67 -7.54 -31.65 18.66
N GLN A 68 -6.73 -32.24 17.77
CA GLN A 68 -6.31 -31.59 16.53
C GLN A 68 -7.48 -31.35 15.57
N ALA A 69 -8.39 -32.32 15.43
CA ALA A 69 -9.59 -32.18 14.62
C ALA A 69 -10.48 -31.04 15.14
N LYS A 70 -10.75 -31.01 16.46
CA LYS A 70 -11.50 -29.94 17.13
C LYS A 70 -10.85 -28.58 16.87
N LYS A 71 -9.53 -28.45 17.07
CA LYS A 71 -8.80 -27.20 16.83
C LYS A 71 -8.99 -26.68 15.40
N ARG A 72 -8.80 -27.53 14.39
CA ARG A 72 -8.96 -27.16 12.98
C ARG A 72 -10.42 -26.80 12.65
N ALA A 73 -11.36 -27.56 13.18
CA ALA A 73 -12.79 -27.30 13.00
C ALA A 73 -13.20 -25.96 13.61
N SER A 74 -12.78 -25.66 14.84
CA SER A 74 -13.06 -24.38 15.50
C SER A 74 -12.50 -23.19 14.73
N GLU A 75 -11.35 -23.34 14.07
CA GLU A 75 -10.79 -22.28 13.22
C GLU A 75 -11.67 -22.00 11.99
N ILE A 76 -12.17 -23.06 11.33
CA ILE A 76 -13.14 -22.93 10.23
C ILE A 76 -14.41 -22.24 10.70
N VAL A 77 -15.02 -22.73 11.80
CA VAL A 77 -16.25 -22.17 12.35
C VAL A 77 -16.12 -20.67 12.65
N LEU A 78 -14.95 -20.24 13.15
CA LEU A 78 -14.74 -18.85 13.54
C LEU A 78 -14.43 -17.90 12.36
N TRP A 79 -13.76 -18.40 11.32
CA TRP A 79 -13.11 -17.55 10.31
C TRP A 79 -13.55 -17.78 8.88
N TRP A 80 -14.14 -18.92 8.53
CA TRP A 80 -14.37 -19.27 7.12
C TRP A 80 -15.27 -18.26 6.40
N GLU A 81 -16.46 -17.99 6.92
CA GLU A 81 -17.40 -17.03 6.32
C GLU A 81 -16.82 -15.60 6.28
N LYS A 82 -16.06 -15.21 7.30
CA LYS A 82 -15.39 -13.90 7.37
C LYS A 82 -14.35 -13.78 6.26
N ALA A 83 -13.56 -14.83 6.06
CA ALA A 83 -12.56 -14.88 5.01
C ALA A 83 -13.19 -14.86 3.62
N GLU A 84 -14.25 -15.64 3.38
CA GLU A 84 -14.97 -15.62 2.10
C GLU A 84 -15.58 -14.24 1.80
N THR A 85 -16.17 -13.60 2.81
CA THR A 85 -16.73 -12.25 2.68
C THR A 85 -15.63 -11.25 2.35
N ALA A 86 -14.50 -11.27 3.08
CA ALA A 86 -13.37 -10.38 2.83
C ALA A 86 -12.74 -10.61 1.44
N VAL A 87 -12.59 -11.86 1.01
CA VAL A 87 -12.09 -12.21 -0.33
C VAL A 87 -13.04 -11.69 -1.42
N LEU A 88 -14.36 -11.82 -1.21
CA LEU A 88 -15.36 -11.31 -2.15
C LEU A 88 -15.33 -9.78 -2.23
N GLU A 89 -15.24 -9.09 -1.11
CA GLU A 89 -15.12 -7.62 -1.04
C GLU A 89 -13.83 -7.14 -1.72
N ALA A 90 -12.70 -7.77 -1.41
CA ALA A 90 -11.41 -7.46 -2.05
C ALA A 90 -11.46 -7.71 -3.57
N THR A 91 -12.09 -8.80 -4.01
CA THR A 91 -12.28 -9.10 -5.43
C THR A 91 -13.10 -8.01 -6.13
N ARG A 92 -14.22 -7.59 -5.52
CA ARG A 92 -15.06 -6.50 -6.05
C ARG A 92 -14.31 -5.18 -6.08
N ALA A 93 -13.54 -4.88 -5.03
CA ALA A 93 -12.79 -3.63 -4.94
C ALA A 93 -11.67 -3.55 -6.00
N LEU A 94 -11.08 -4.67 -6.39
CA LEU A 94 -10.04 -4.73 -7.43
C LEU A 94 -10.58 -4.84 -8.86
N ASP A 95 -11.88 -5.01 -9.04
CA ASP A 95 -12.48 -5.15 -10.36
C ASP A 95 -12.33 -3.86 -11.18
N GLY A 96 -11.93 -4.01 -12.45
CA GLY A 96 -11.68 -2.88 -13.35
C GLY A 96 -10.47 -1.96 -13.01
N LYS A 97 -9.86 -2.07 -11.83
CA LYS A 97 -8.71 -1.23 -11.44
C LYS A 97 -7.41 -1.68 -12.10
N GLN A 98 -6.51 -0.76 -12.42
CA GLN A 98 -5.21 -1.08 -13.05
C GLN A 98 -4.11 -0.20 -12.44
N GLY A 99 -2.85 -0.59 -12.62
CA GLY A 99 -1.69 0.15 -12.11
C GLY A 99 -0.76 -0.72 -11.27
N ALA A 100 0.43 -0.19 -10.96
CA ALA A 100 1.45 -0.91 -10.21
C ALA A 100 1.01 -1.24 -8.76
N GLY A 101 0.33 -0.31 -8.07
CA GLY A 101 -0.24 -0.55 -6.74
C GLY A 101 -1.28 -1.68 -6.74
N VAL A 102 -2.18 -1.67 -7.73
CA VAL A 102 -3.20 -2.71 -7.92
C VAL A 102 -2.59 -4.10 -8.17
N LYS A 103 -1.43 -4.17 -8.84
CA LYS A 103 -0.75 -5.46 -9.07
C LYS A 103 -0.37 -6.15 -7.76
N HIS A 104 0.21 -5.42 -6.82
CA HIS A 104 0.57 -5.97 -5.51
C HIS A 104 -0.67 -6.44 -4.74
N LEU A 105 -1.76 -5.67 -4.79
CA LEU A 105 -3.03 -6.05 -4.14
C LEU A 105 -3.64 -7.32 -4.75
N ARG A 106 -3.46 -7.55 -6.06
CA ARG A 106 -3.88 -8.81 -6.71
C ARG A 106 -3.04 -10.00 -6.25
N GLU A 107 -1.74 -9.81 -6.04
CA GLU A 107 -0.87 -10.84 -5.46
C GLU A 107 -1.34 -11.17 -4.03
N LEU A 108 -1.67 -10.15 -3.23
CA LEU A 108 -2.22 -10.32 -1.87
C LEU A 108 -3.56 -11.07 -1.88
N LEU A 109 -4.45 -10.77 -2.83
CA LEU A 109 -5.70 -11.51 -3.03
C LEU A 109 -5.46 -12.97 -3.45
N ALA A 110 -4.45 -13.22 -4.28
CA ALA A 110 -4.07 -14.58 -4.67
C ALA A 110 -3.55 -15.38 -3.47
N ASP A 111 -2.77 -14.75 -2.58
CA ASP A 111 -2.32 -15.35 -1.33
C ASP A 111 -3.49 -15.65 -0.39
N ALA A 112 -4.47 -14.74 -0.28
CA ALA A 112 -5.69 -14.99 0.49
C ALA A 112 -6.46 -16.22 -0.02
N ASN A 113 -6.65 -16.33 -1.34
CA ASN A 113 -7.29 -17.49 -1.96
C ASN A 113 -6.51 -18.78 -1.72
N THR A 114 -5.18 -18.72 -1.81
CA THR A 114 -4.30 -19.86 -1.53
C THR A 114 -4.46 -20.33 -0.08
N ASN A 115 -4.55 -19.41 0.88
CA ASN A 115 -4.78 -19.75 2.28
C ASN A 115 -6.15 -20.40 2.52
N LEU A 116 -7.22 -19.95 1.85
CA LEU A 116 -8.53 -20.63 1.91
C LEU A 116 -8.45 -22.06 1.38
N GLN A 117 -7.78 -22.28 0.23
CA GLN A 117 -7.58 -23.62 -0.33
C GLN A 117 -6.78 -24.53 0.60
N GLN A 118 -5.87 -23.97 1.39
CA GLN A 118 -5.08 -24.70 2.39
C GLN A 118 -5.80 -24.88 3.73
N GLU A 119 -7.06 -24.46 3.84
CA GLU A 119 -7.87 -24.46 5.06
C GLU A 119 -7.24 -23.63 6.19
N ARG A 120 -6.69 -22.44 5.85
CA ARG A 120 -6.14 -21.43 6.77
C ARG A 120 -7.01 -20.16 6.72
N PRO A 121 -8.28 -20.22 7.15
CA PRO A 121 -9.25 -19.15 6.94
C PRO A 121 -8.90 -17.86 7.68
N LYS A 122 -8.29 -17.94 8.87
CA LYS A 122 -7.87 -16.73 9.60
C LYS A 122 -6.86 -15.92 8.79
N GLU A 123 -5.86 -16.59 8.24
CA GLU A 123 -4.83 -15.93 7.45
C GLU A 123 -5.43 -15.37 6.16
N ALA A 124 -6.27 -16.14 5.47
CA ALA A 124 -6.97 -15.63 4.29
C ALA A 124 -7.77 -14.34 4.60
N TYR A 125 -8.44 -14.28 5.75
CA TYR A 125 -9.13 -13.07 6.21
C TYR A 125 -8.14 -11.91 6.45
N ASP A 126 -7.04 -12.15 7.15
CA ASP A 126 -6.04 -11.11 7.45
C ASP A 126 -5.45 -10.50 6.17
N PHE A 127 -5.20 -11.32 5.14
CA PHE A 127 -4.74 -10.87 3.82
C PHE A 127 -5.81 -10.11 3.03
N ALA A 128 -7.05 -10.61 3.00
CA ALA A 128 -8.10 -10.01 2.18
C ALA A 128 -8.69 -8.73 2.78
N SER A 129 -8.84 -8.66 4.11
CA SER A 129 -9.51 -7.56 4.81
C SER A 129 -8.81 -6.21 4.70
N VAL A 130 -7.50 -6.20 4.45
CA VAL A 130 -6.71 -4.97 4.28
C VAL A 130 -6.80 -4.37 2.89
N ILE A 131 -7.20 -5.14 1.87
CA ILE A 131 -7.19 -4.71 0.47
C ILE A 131 -8.10 -3.50 0.23
N PRO A 132 -9.37 -3.48 0.67
CA PRO A 132 -10.25 -2.34 0.44
C PRO A 132 -9.71 -1.02 1.00
N GLN A 133 -9.14 -1.06 2.21
CA GLN A 133 -8.57 0.13 2.87
C GLN A 133 -7.34 0.65 2.12
N GLN A 134 -6.50 -0.24 1.58
CA GLN A 134 -5.34 0.16 0.78
C GLN A 134 -5.77 0.81 -0.54
N ILE A 135 -6.84 0.32 -1.17
CA ILE A 135 -7.41 0.92 -2.38
C ILE A 135 -7.93 2.33 -2.10
N GLU A 136 -8.69 2.51 -1.02
CA GLU A 136 -9.22 3.82 -0.61
C GLU A 136 -8.08 4.81 -0.35
N ALA A 137 -7.03 4.38 0.36
CA ALA A 137 -5.84 5.19 0.61
C ALA A 137 -5.10 5.59 -0.69
N ASP A 138 -5.01 4.68 -1.66
CA ASP A 138 -4.42 4.95 -2.97
C ASP A 138 -5.27 5.95 -3.78
N GLU A 139 -6.60 5.82 -3.74
CA GLU A 139 -7.52 6.78 -4.38
C GLU A 139 -7.41 8.19 -3.78
N ASP A 140 -7.35 8.28 -2.45
CA ASP A 140 -7.14 9.55 -1.75
C ASP A 140 -5.79 10.18 -2.11
N ALA A 141 -4.74 9.37 -2.26
CA ALA A 141 -3.43 9.85 -2.70
C ALA A 141 -3.47 10.38 -4.14
N LEU A 142 -4.14 9.68 -5.05
CA LEU A 142 -4.34 10.13 -6.43
C LEU A 142 -5.20 11.38 -6.52
N GLY A 143 -6.24 11.50 -5.70
CA GLY A 143 -7.05 12.71 -5.59
C GLY A 143 -6.21 13.92 -5.18
N ARG A 144 -5.39 13.77 -4.13
CA ARG A 144 -4.45 14.83 -3.70
C ARG A 144 -3.44 15.18 -4.80
N ALA A 145 -2.91 14.18 -5.49
CA ALA A 145 -1.99 14.39 -6.62
C ALA A 145 -2.65 15.15 -7.78
N SER A 146 -3.91 14.85 -8.10
CA SER A 146 -4.69 15.58 -9.09
C SER A 146 -4.87 17.05 -8.69
N THR A 147 -5.23 17.32 -7.44
CA THR A 147 -5.38 18.70 -6.94
C THR A 147 -4.06 19.49 -7.01
N ALA A 148 -2.95 18.87 -6.58
CA ALA A 148 -1.63 19.50 -6.67
C ALA A 148 -1.24 19.83 -8.13
N LEU A 149 -1.54 18.91 -9.06
CA LEU A 149 -1.30 19.11 -10.49
C LEU A 149 -2.12 20.28 -11.05
N GLU A 150 -3.41 20.38 -10.70
CA GLU A 150 -4.28 21.48 -11.11
C GLU A 150 -3.77 22.83 -10.58
N GLU A 151 -3.35 22.88 -9.32
CA GLU A 151 -2.79 24.09 -8.71
C GLU A 151 -1.48 24.52 -9.40
N ALA A 152 -0.59 23.57 -9.67
CA ALA A 152 0.66 23.83 -10.38
C ALA A 152 0.40 24.32 -11.81
N ARG A 153 -0.55 23.72 -12.53
CA ARG A 153 -0.98 24.19 -13.88
C ARG A 153 -1.52 25.61 -13.83
N ARG A 154 -2.36 25.94 -12.85
CA ARG A 154 -2.88 27.29 -12.65
C ARG A 154 -1.76 28.29 -12.39
N THR A 155 -0.80 27.90 -11.55
CA THR A 155 0.35 28.73 -11.18
C THR A 155 1.22 29.09 -12.39
N VAL A 156 1.49 28.11 -13.27
CA VAL A 156 2.21 28.32 -14.54
C VAL A 156 1.38 29.16 -15.52
N THR A 157 0.08 28.92 -15.63
CA THR A 157 -0.78 29.71 -16.53
C THR A 157 -0.83 31.19 -16.13
N GLN A 158 -0.73 31.47 -14.82
CA GLN A 158 -0.73 32.82 -14.29
C GLN A 158 0.67 33.48 -14.29
N SER A 159 1.73 32.77 -14.67
CA SER A 159 3.11 33.26 -14.60
C SER A 159 3.53 34.09 -15.82
N ASP A 160 2.82 35.19 -16.04
CA ASP A 160 3.15 36.15 -17.09
C ASP A 160 4.58 36.68 -16.95
N GLY A 161 5.30 36.72 -18.06
CA GLY A 161 6.66 37.26 -18.12
C GLY A 161 7.76 36.28 -17.74
N LEU A 162 7.46 35.01 -17.46
CA LEU A 162 8.44 33.93 -17.26
C LEU A 162 8.59 33.08 -18.54
N ASP A 163 9.69 32.35 -18.66
CA ASP A 163 9.80 31.18 -19.54
C ASP A 163 9.24 29.95 -18.81
N THR A 164 8.18 29.36 -19.35
CA THR A 164 7.43 28.24 -18.74
C THR A 164 7.79 26.88 -19.35
N SER A 165 8.69 26.82 -20.33
CA SER A 165 8.96 25.59 -21.10
C SER A 165 9.37 24.39 -20.23
N GLU A 166 10.30 24.57 -19.29
CA GLU A 166 10.73 23.52 -18.36
C GLU A 166 9.60 23.12 -17.39
N MET A 167 8.78 24.08 -16.96
CA MET A 167 7.67 23.85 -16.04
C MET A 167 6.58 23.03 -16.70
N GLU A 168 6.26 23.32 -17.97
CA GLU A 168 5.31 22.57 -18.78
C GLU A 168 5.76 21.12 -19.00
N ALA A 169 7.04 20.91 -19.31
CA ALA A 169 7.60 19.56 -19.44
C ALA A 169 7.52 18.76 -18.12
N ARG A 170 7.75 19.41 -16.97
CA ARG A 170 7.58 18.77 -15.65
C ARG A 170 6.12 18.49 -15.32
N LEU A 171 5.19 19.35 -15.71
CA LEU A 171 3.76 19.11 -15.56
C LEU A 171 3.28 17.94 -16.43
N GLU A 172 3.86 17.75 -17.62
CA GLU A 172 3.60 16.57 -18.46
C GLU A 172 4.08 15.29 -17.76
N GLN A 173 5.31 15.27 -17.25
CA GLN A 173 5.81 14.14 -16.44
C GLN A 173 4.95 13.86 -15.20
N ALA A 174 4.47 14.91 -14.53
CA ALA A 174 3.57 14.76 -13.39
C ALA A 174 2.21 14.15 -13.78
N THR A 175 1.74 14.45 -15.00
CA THR A 175 0.50 13.89 -15.56
C THR A 175 0.68 12.42 -15.90
N GLU A 176 1.81 12.05 -16.49
CA GLU A 176 2.15 10.64 -16.75
C GLU A 176 2.31 9.84 -15.45
N ALA A 177 2.94 10.44 -14.43
CA ALA A 177 3.05 9.85 -13.09
C ALA A 177 1.66 9.63 -12.47
N LEU A 178 0.75 10.60 -12.58
CA LEU A 178 -0.63 10.45 -12.10
C LEU A 178 -1.37 9.35 -12.87
N ALA A 179 -1.28 9.33 -14.21
CA ALA A 179 -1.93 8.34 -15.06
C ALA A 179 -1.40 6.90 -14.82
N SER A 180 -0.14 6.77 -14.41
CA SER A 180 0.45 5.48 -14.03
C SER A 180 0.18 5.06 -12.58
N GLY A 181 -0.57 5.87 -11.82
CA GLY A 181 -0.93 5.60 -10.44
C GLY A 181 0.15 5.98 -9.41
N ASN A 182 1.17 6.75 -9.80
CA ASN A 182 2.25 7.18 -8.92
C ASN A 182 1.97 8.56 -8.31
N ALA A 183 1.09 8.59 -7.29
CA ALA A 183 0.67 9.81 -6.62
C ALA A 183 1.85 10.62 -6.02
N SER A 184 2.80 9.95 -5.36
CA SER A 184 3.95 10.60 -4.72
C SER A 184 4.82 11.36 -5.72
N GLN A 185 5.13 10.73 -6.86
CA GLN A 185 5.93 11.36 -7.90
C GLN A 185 5.18 12.54 -8.55
N ALA A 186 3.88 12.37 -8.82
CA ALA A 186 3.04 13.43 -9.37
C ALA A 186 3.01 14.68 -8.46
N ILE A 187 2.81 14.50 -7.16
CA ILE A 187 2.83 15.58 -6.16
C ILE A 187 4.20 16.26 -6.14
N GLY A 188 5.28 15.48 -6.03
CA GLY A 188 6.64 16.04 -5.94
C GLY A 188 7.03 16.88 -7.15
N LEU A 189 6.61 16.46 -8.36
CA LEU A 189 6.81 17.21 -9.59
C LEU A 189 5.95 18.49 -9.62
N ALA A 190 4.67 18.40 -9.26
CA ALA A 190 3.76 19.55 -9.20
C ALA A 190 4.26 20.62 -8.20
N ASP A 191 4.59 20.22 -6.98
CA ASP A 191 5.15 21.11 -5.94
C ASP A 191 6.51 21.69 -6.36
N GLY A 192 7.30 20.91 -7.10
CA GLY A 192 8.55 21.38 -7.70
C GLY A 192 8.33 22.52 -8.71
N VAL A 193 7.29 22.41 -9.53
CA VAL A 193 6.90 23.44 -10.50
C VAL A 193 6.46 24.72 -9.78
N VAL A 194 5.57 24.63 -8.79
CA VAL A 194 5.11 25.79 -8.01
C VAL A 194 6.30 26.54 -7.40
N ARG A 195 7.20 25.82 -6.71
CA ARG A 195 8.42 26.42 -6.12
C ARG A 195 9.33 27.07 -7.16
N THR A 196 9.43 26.49 -8.35
CA THR A 196 10.24 27.06 -9.43
C THR A 196 9.61 28.37 -9.93
N VAL A 197 8.29 28.41 -10.14
CA VAL A 197 7.57 29.63 -10.53
C VAL A 197 7.75 30.74 -9.48
N GLU A 198 7.59 30.42 -8.20
CA GLU A 198 7.78 31.39 -7.11
C GLU A 198 9.20 31.95 -7.10
N ARG A 199 10.21 31.10 -7.29
CA ARG A 199 11.62 31.52 -7.36
C ARG A 199 11.88 32.45 -8.54
N GLU A 200 11.39 32.10 -9.73
CA GLU A 200 11.54 32.92 -10.92
C GLU A 200 10.81 34.26 -10.79
N ARG A 201 9.60 34.28 -10.20
CA ARG A 201 8.89 35.54 -9.91
C ARG A 201 9.64 36.44 -8.94
N ALA A 202 10.17 35.88 -7.86
CA ALA A 202 10.95 36.66 -6.90
C ALA A 202 12.20 37.27 -7.57
N ALA A 203 12.91 36.48 -8.38
CA ALA A 203 14.04 36.96 -9.15
C ALA A 203 13.63 38.04 -10.19
N MET A 204 12.48 37.87 -10.83
CA MET A 204 11.93 38.85 -11.78
C MET A 204 11.73 40.21 -11.12
N ASP A 205 11.08 40.23 -9.95
CA ASP A 205 10.82 41.47 -9.22
C ASP A 205 12.12 42.19 -8.83
N ASP A 206 13.13 41.45 -8.39
CA ASP A 206 14.43 42.00 -8.00
C ASP A 206 15.23 42.52 -9.20
N VAL A 207 15.29 41.75 -10.29
CA VAL A 207 15.97 42.15 -11.53
C VAL A 207 15.28 43.38 -12.15
N LEU A 208 13.94 43.40 -12.25
CA LEU A 208 13.21 44.55 -12.76
C LEU A 208 13.41 45.78 -11.89
N ARG A 209 13.46 45.63 -10.56
CA ARG A 209 13.77 46.73 -9.64
C ARG A 209 15.18 47.28 -9.88
N ALA A 210 16.17 46.42 -10.09
CA ALA A 210 17.54 46.80 -10.39
C ALA A 210 17.65 47.50 -11.76
N LEU A 211 16.99 46.96 -12.80
CA LEU A 211 16.99 47.50 -14.16
C LEU A 211 16.35 48.89 -14.25
N LYS A 212 15.36 49.22 -13.40
CA LYS A 212 14.85 50.61 -13.29
C LYS A 212 15.95 51.61 -12.90
N GLN A 213 17.00 51.16 -12.22
CA GLN A 213 18.15 51.98 -11.83
C GLN A 213 19.34 51.88 -12.80
N LYS A 214 19.20 51.17 -13.93
CA LYS A 214 20.26 50.92 -14.91
C LYS A 214 21.06 52.16 -15.29
N LYS A 215 20.39 53.30 -15.58
CA LYS A 215 21.08 54.56 -15.92
C LYS A 215 21.99 55.07 -14.79
N LYS A 216 21.59 54.90 -13.52
CA LYS A 216 22.40 55.27 -12.36
C LYS A 216 23.56 54.30 -12.16
N LEU A 217 23.35 53.00 -12.43
CA LEU A 217 24.38 51.97 -12.35
C LEU A 217 25.47 52.20 -13.41
N ILE A 218 25.08 52.47 -14.67
CA ILE A 218 26.02 52.77 -15.77
C ILE A 218 26.94 53.94 -15.43
N LYS A 219 26.39 55.03 -14.89
CA LYS A 219 27.18 56.18 -14.45
C LYS A 219 28.23 55.87 -13.37
N ARG A 220 28.10 54.79 -12.61
CA ARG A 220 29.07 54.43 -11.56
C ARG A 220 30.36 53.84 -12.11
N PHE A 221 30.32 53.30 -13.33
CA PHE A 221 31.48 52.70 -13.96
C PHE A 221 31.92 53.40 -15.25
N GLU A 222 31.25 54.48 -15.60
CA GLU A 222 31.64 55.37 -16.69
C GLU A 222 33.03 55.97 -16.41
N GLY A 223 33.95 55.82 -17.37
CA GLY A 223 35.32 56.35 -17.29
C GLY A 223 36.28 55.53 -16.42
N ARG A 224 35.89 54.34 -15.95
CA ARG A 224 36.80 53.40 -15.27
C ARG A 224 37.53 52.51 -16.27
N ASP A 225 38.68 52.00 -15.87
CA ASP A 225 39.48 51.07 -16.68
C ASP A 225 38.76 49.74 -16.95
N ASP A 226 37.83 49.33 -16.08
CA ASP A 226 37.02 48.10 -16.18
C ASP A 226 35.61 48.34 -16.77
N GLN A 227 35.38 49.49 -17.40
CA GLN A 227 34.06 49.89 -17.93
C GLN A 227 33.45 48.84 -18.87
N ASP A 228 34.25 48.30 -19.79
CA ASP A 228 33.76 47.37 -20.82
C ASP A 228 33.32 46.04 -20.20
N ASP A 229 34.01 45.56 -19.17
CA ASP A 229 33.64 44.36 -18.41
C ASP A 229 32.28 44.55 -17.71
N TRP A 230 32.08 45.70 -17.06
CA TRP A 230 30.81 46.03 -16.41
C TRP A 230 29.68 46.23 -17.41
N ALA A 231 29.96 46.81 -18.58
CA ALA A 231 29.01 46.97 -19.66
C ALA A 231 28.56 45.60 -20.22
N ALA A 232 29.50 44.68 -20.41
CA ALA A 232 29.20 43.31 -20.86
C ALA A 232 28.32 42.56 -19.85
N ARG A 233 28.59 42.65 -18.55
CA ARG A 233 27.74 42.06 -17.50
C ARG A 233 26.34 42.65 -17.48
N MET A 234 26.21 43.97 -17.59
CA MET A 234 24.92 44.64 -17.68
C MET A 234 24.12 44.21 -18.92
N GLN A 235 24.79 44.00 -20.06
CA GLN A 235 24.14 43.45 -21.26
C GLN A 235 23.69 42.00 -21.06
N ALA A 236 24.49 41.17 -20.38
CA ALA A 236 24.14 39.79 -20.08
C ALA A 236 22.89 39.70 -19.18
N ILE A 237 22.79 40.56 -18.14
CA ILE A 237 21.60 40.66 -17.28
C ILE A 237 20.36 41.05 -18.09
N VAL A 238 20.48 42.06 -18.96
CA VAL A 238 19.36 42.52 -19.80
C VAL A 238 18.92 41.43 -20.76
N LYS A 239 19.86 40.74 -21.40
CA LYS A 239 19.55 39.64 -22.31
C LYS A 239 18.83 38.50 -21.59
N ALA A 240 19.33 38.09 -20.42
CA ALA A 240 18.67 37.04 -19.63
C ALA A 240 17.26 37.45 -19.15
N ALA A 241 17.04 38.73 -18.83
CA ALA A 241 15.73 39.27 -18.52
C ALA A 241 14.79 39.32 -19.74
N ASP A 242 15.31 39.68 -20.92
CA ASP A 242 14.56 39.67 -22.18
C ASP A 242 14.16 38.24 -22.59
N ASP A 243 15.05 37.27 -22.34
CA ASP A 243 14.81 35.83 -22.50
C ASP A 243 13.94 35.24 -21.38
N ARG A 244 13.50 36.05 -20.40
CA ARG A 244 12.63 35.68 -19.27
C ARG A 244 13.20 34.61 -18.31
N VAL A 245 14.53 34.49 -18.27
CA VAL A 245 15.26 33.60 -17.37
C VAL A 245 15.76 34.39 -16.16
N TRP A 246 14.83 34.68 -15.23
CA TRP A 246 15.03 35.69 -14.19
C TRP A 246 16.01 35.28 -13.10
N SER A 247 15.98 34.01 -12.66
CA SER A 247 16.95 33.53 -11.67
C SER A 247 18.38 33.59 -12.20
N HIS A 248 18.58 33.31 -13.49
CA HIS A 248 19.89 33.48 -14.13
C HIS A 248 20.29 34.96 -14.18
N ALA A 249 19.38 35.84 -14.60
CA ALA A 249 19.62 37.29 -14.63
C ALA A 249 20.00 37.84 -13.25
N GLY A 250 19.40 37.34 -12.16
CA GLY A 250 19.70 37.76 -10.78
C GLY A 250 21.02 37.24 -10.22
N MET A 251 21.65 36.24 -10.84
CA MET A 251 22.95 35.70 -10.42
C MET A 251 24.16 36.37 -11.10
N LEU A 252 23.93 37.16 -12.15
CA LEU A 252 24.94 37.86 -12.95
C LEU A 252 25.29 39.25 -12.36
#